data_AF-A0A0U3W6H9-F1
#
_entry.id   AF-A0A0U3W6H9-F1
#
_cell.length_a   1.000
_cell.length_b   1.000
_cell.length_c   1.000
_cell.angle_alpha   90.00
_cell.angle_beta   90.00
_cell.angle_gamma   90.00
#
_symmetry.space_group_name_H-M   'P 1'
#
loop_
_entity.id
_entity.type
_entity.pdbx_description
1 polymer ?
#
loop_
_entity_poly.entity_id
_entity_poly.type
_entity_poly.pdbx_seq_one_letter_code
_entity_poly.pdbx_strand_id
1 'polypeptide(L)'
;MKKKFVAGASVVVLAASMFGFAQVFAGGNGQDSGGETQKEMKGAPKVEKVEKETEKKSQKETKKSTKPALLKLVDEVEEEATKKMVYEDGHETEVEVTFNDEGEKIAKVEGMSPVNIDEYKKKYKESIKNVKERLSKFFAEQSESFSKLTDYSRWKQTGYDEGFNYYLKVQEFYESWNDANINITGETESLQNDFRNIGHMKALINHKQFSRTSHLGRQGQAMEDVERSDQWRETPEEMRQAYEYMKQIIHDLDVAFNHDGEGQTYGVTYTLNGDKVSKVESLFNGK
;
A
#
# COMPACT_ATOMS: atom_id res chain seq x y z
N MET A 1 -18.92 -19.93 -54.71
CA MET A 1 -17.80 -20.39 -53.86
C MET A 1 -17.82 -19.59 -52.57
N LYS A 2 -18.07 -20.22 -51.41
CA LYS A 2 -18.13 -19.56 -50.10
C LYS A 2 -16.73 -19.62 -49.46
N LYS A 3 -16.12 -18.47 -49.16
CA LYS A 3 -14.87 -18.41 -48.37
C LYS A 3 -15.24 -18.35 -46.89
N LYS A 4 -14.76 -19.33 -46.12
CA LYS A 4 -14.82 -19.35 -44.65
C LYS A 4 -13.78 -18.35 -44.12
N PHE A 5 -14.19 -17.48 -43.21
CA PHE A 5 -13.28 -16.69 -42.39
C PHE A 5 -12.90 -17.54 -41.17
N VAL A 6 -11.61 -17.73 -40.95
CA VAL A 6 -11.05 -18.41 -39.77
C VAL A 6 -10.92 -17.36 -38.67
N ALA A 7 -11.50 -17.66 -37.50
CA ALA A 7 -11.40 -16.83 -36.31
C ALA A 7 -9.94 -16.80 -35.82
N GLY A 8 -9.37 -15.60 -35.73
CA GLY A 8 -8.08 -15.36 -35.11
C GLY A 8 -8.24 -15.28 -33.59
N ALA A 9 -7.35 -15.97 -32.88
CA ALA A 9 -7.24 -15.89 -31.43
C ALA A 9 -6.87 -14.46 -31.00
N SER A 10 -7.74 -13.83 -30.22
CA SER A 10 -7.44 -12.58 -29.53
C SER A 10 -6.57 -12.89 -28.31
N VAL A 11 -5.28 -12.59 -28.41
CA VAL A 11 -4.37 -12.54 -27.25
C VAL A 11 -4.60 -11.21 -26.56
N VAL A 12 -5.24 -11.23 -25.40
CA VAL A 12 -5.37 -10.05 -24.54
C VAL A 12 -4.10 -9.94 -23.70
N VAL A 13 -3.20 -9.04 -24.11
CA VAL A 13 -2.03 -8.64 -23.31
C VAL A 13 -2.46 -7.53 -22.35
N LEU A 14 -2.45 -7.81 -21.05
CA LEU A 14 -2.65 -6.80 -20.00
C LEU A 14 -1.31 -6.18 -19.61
N ALA A 15 -1.25 -4.84 -19.71
CA ALA A 15 -0.10 -4.02 -19.36
C ALA A 15 0.07 -3.87 -17.84
N ALA A 16 1.32 -3.60 -17.45
CA ALA A 16 1.94 -3.84 -16.16
C ALA A 16 1.81 -2.72 -15.11
N SER A 17 2.08 -3.06 -13.84
CA SER A 17 3.13 -2.36 -13.06
C SER A 17 3.70 -3.27 -11.95
N MET A 18 5.03 -3.19 -11.80
CA MET A 18 5.88 -4.09 -11.02
C MET A 18 6.16 -3.55 -9.60
N PHE A 19 6.43 -4.48 -8.67
CA PHE A 19 7.06 -4.33 -7.34
C PHE A 19 6.27 -3.48 -6.30
N GLY A 20 6.01 -3.91 -5.06
CA GLY A 20 6.62 -4.94 -4.23
C GLY A 20 7.14 -4.28 -2.95
N PHE A 21 6.34 -4.21 -1.88
CA PHE A 21 6.83 -3.98 -0.51
C PHE A 21 5.80 -4.47 0.51
N ALA A 22 5.94 -5.75 0.88
CA ALA A 22 5.46 -6.25 2.16
C ALA A 22 6.66 -6.29 3.12
N GLN A 23 6.43 -5.83 4.36
CA GLN A 23 7.23 -6.08 5.57
C GLN A 23 8.63 -5.44 5.70
N VAL A 24 8.63 -4.18 6.14
CA VAL A 24 9.62 -3.63 7.11
C VAL A 24 8.77 -2.61 7.88
N PHE A 25 8.24 -2.85 9.09
CA PHE A 25 8.91 -3.12 10.36
C PHE A 25 7.97 -3.94 11.26
N ALA A 26 8.38 -5.16 11.60
CA ALA A 26 7.90 -5.86 12.78
C ALA A 26 9.14 -6.22 13.61
N GLY A 27 9.22 -5.63 14.80
CA GLY A 27 10.25 -5.92 15.80
C GLY A 27 10.20 -4.83 16.86
N GLY A 28 10.00 -5.10 18.14
CA GLY A 28 9.79 -6.36 18.84
C GLY A 28 9.70 -6.02 20.32
N ASN A 29 8.72 -6.59 21.02
CA ASN A 29 8.67 -6.58 22.48
C ASN A 29 9.83 -7.41 23.04
N GLY A 30 10.52 -6.87 24.05
CA GLY A 30 11.50 -7.60 24.84
C GLY A 30 11.77 -6.89 26.15
N GLN A 31 11.16 -7.37 27.22
CA GLN A 31 11.36 -6.93 28.60
C GLN A 31 12.27 -7.93 29.33
N ASP A 32 13.24 -7.37 30.07
CA ASP A 32 14.05 -7.89 31.20
C ASP A 32 14.87 -9.19 31.12
N SER A 33 16.19 -9.06 31.36
CA SER A 33 16.83 -9.28 32.69
C SER A 33 18.37 -9.29 32.56
N GLY A 34 19.07 -8.93 33.66
CA GLY A 34 20.46 -8.46 33.65
C GLY A 34 21.56 -9.53 33.80
N GLY A 35 22.78 -9.06 34.11
CA GLY A 35 23.89 -9.90 34.57
C GLY A 35 25.24 -9.60 33.89
N GLU A 36 26.27 -9.39 34.71
CA GLU A 36 27.55 -8.77 34.41
C GLU A 36 28.60 -9.60 33.64
N THR A 37 29.64 -8.85 33.22
CA THR A 37 31.09 -9.15 33.19
C THR A 37 31.80 -9.58 31.91
N GLN A 38 32.86 -8.81 31.65
CA GLN A 38 33.90 -8.91 30.63
C GLN A 38 34.77 -10.18 30.75
N LYS A 39 35.25 -10.72 29.62
CA LYS A 39 36.70 -10.91 29.37
C LYS A 39 37.02 -11.40 27.95
N GLU A 40 38.07 -10.77 27.41
CA GLU A 40 39.11 -11.23 26.49
C GLU A 40 38.81 -11.80 25.08
N MET A 41 39.39 -11.11 24.10
CA MET A 41 39.71 -11.54 22.75
C MET A 41 40.70 -12.71 22.73
N LYS A 42 40.51 -13.66 21.80
CA LYS A 42 41.51 -14.14 20.82
C LYS A 42 40.96 -15.35 20.06
N GLY A 43 41.17 -15.36 18.74
CA GLY A 43 41.09 -16.57 17.92
C GLY A 43 40.21 -16.43 16.69
N ALA A 44 40.79 -15.95 15.59
CA ALA A 44 40.23 -16.15 14.26
C ALA A 44 40.40 -17.62 13.84
N PRO A 45 39.37 -18.30 13.31
CA PRO A 45 39.55 -19.52 12.56
C PRO A 45 39.50 -19.28 11.04
N LYS A 46 40.34 -20.05 10.36
CA LYS A 46 40.50 -20.15 8.91
C LYS A 46 39.18 -20.52 8.23
N VAL A 47 39.03 -19.97 7.02
CA VAL A 47 38.06 -20.36 6.00
C VAL A 47 38.37 -21.77 5.52
N GLU A 48 37.44 -22.70 5.71
CA GLU A 48 37.43 -24.00 5.06
C GLU A 48 36.15 -24.13 4.24
N LYS A 49 36.32 -24.44 2.94
CA LYS A 49 35.23 -24.70 2.00
C LYS A 49 34.50 -25.98 2.41
N VAL A 50 33.17 -25.93 2.50
CA VAL A 50 32.32 -27.12 2.38
C VAL A 50 31.15 -26.78 1.45
N GLU A 51 31.08 -27.54 0.36
CA GLU A 51 29.94 -27.62 -0.55
C GLU A 51 28.81 -28.49 0.03
N LYS A 52 27.59 -28.09 -0.35
CA LYS A 52 26.35 -28.86 -0.59
C LYS A 52 25.37 -29.26 0.53
N GLU A 53 24.12 -28.89 0.20
CA GLU A 53 22.81 -29.53 0.48
C GLU A 53 22.37 -29.57 1.95
N THR A 54 21.21 -29.04 2.35
CA THR A 54 19.90 -29.40 1.81
C THR A 54 18.82 -28.37 2.22
N GLU A 55 17.77 -28.35 1.39
CA GLU A 55 16.54 -27.57 1.45
C GLU A 55 15.72 -27.69 2.75
N LYS A 56 15.10 -26.57 3.14
CA LYS A 56 13.66 -26.47 3.42
C LYS A 56 13.26 -25.00 3.55
N LYS A 57 13.04 -24.33 2.41
CA LYS A 57 12.32 -23.05 2.38
C LYS A 57 10.83 -23.35 2.49
N SER A 58 10.25 -22.95 3.62
CA SER A 58 8.81 -22.76 3.78
C SER A 58 8.32 -21.74 2.75
N GLN A 59 7.73 -22.22 1.66
CA GLN A 59 6.97 -21.38 0.74
C GLN A 59 5.60 -21.13 1.38
N LYS A 60 5.47 -19.99 2.05
CA LYS A 60 4.16 -19.42 2.34
C LYS A 60 3.68 -18.76 1.04
N GLU A 61 2.96 -19.52 0.22
CA GLU A 61 2.30 -19.00 -0.97
C GLU A 61 1.42 -17.81 -0.57
N THR A 62 1.85 -16.62 -0.97
CA THR A 62 1.03 -15.42 -0.92
C THR A 62 0.02 -15.55 -2.06
N LYS A 63 -1.20 -15.99 -1.74
CA LYS A 63 -2.32 -16.04 -2.69
C LYS A 63 -2.57 -14.64 -3.25
N LYS A 64 -2.06 -14.37 -4.46
CA LYS A 64 -2.36 -13.15 -5.22
C LYS A 64 -3.84 -13.14 -5.64
N SER A 65 -4.41 -11.96 -5.79
CA SER A 65 -5.85 -11.77 -6.03
C SER A 65 -6.23 -12.16 -7.47
N THR A 66 -6.79 -13.35 -7.65
CA THR A 66 -7.33 -13.85 -8.94
C THR A 66 -8.62 -13.17 -9.38
N LYS A 67 -9.13 -12.22 -8.58
CA LYS A 67 -10.50 -11.70 -8.70
C LYS A 67 -10.77 -10.87 -9.96
N PRO A 68 -9.93 -9.89 -10.35
CA PRO A 68 -10.24 -9.00 -11.47
C PRO A 68 -10.19 -9.70 -12.85
N ALA A 69 -9.32 -10.70 -12.98
CA ALA A 69 -9.15 -11.47 -14.22
C ALA A 69 -10.38 -12.33 -14.52
N LEU A 70 -10.96 -12.96 -13.49
CA LEU A 70 -12.15 -13.80 -13.63
C LEU A 70 -13.38 -12.99 -14.10
N LEU A 71 -13.56 -11.78 -13.57
CA LEU A 71 -14.68 -10.91 -13.97
C LEU A 71 -14.62 -10.52 -15.46
N LYS A 72 -13.47 -10.06 -15.94
CA LYS A 72 -13.28 -9.66 -17.34
C LYS A 72 -13.48 -10.82 -18.31
N LEU A 73 -12.90 -11.98 -18.01
CA LEU A 73 -12.98 -13.16 -18.86
C LEU A 73 -14.44 -13.60 -19.09
N VAL A 74 -15.25 -13.47 -18.06
CA VAL A 74 -16.62 -13.99 -18.00
C VAL A 74 -17.65 -13.04 -18.60
N ASP A 75 -17.41 -11.73 -18.58
CA ASP A 75 -18.25 -10.77 -19.30
C ASP A 75 -18.24 -11.00 -20.82
N GLU A 76 -17.21 -11.66 -21.35
CA GLU A 76 -17.05 -11.97 -22.78
C GLU A 76 -17.58 -13.35 -23.20
N VAL A 77 -18.16 -14.14 -22.29
CA VAL A 77 -18.59 -15.52 -22.57
C VAL A 77 -20.11 -15.60 -22.59
N GLU A 78 -20.68 -15.75 -23.78
CA GLU A 78 -22.13 -15.93 -24.00
C GLU A 78 -22.55 -17.41 -24.07
N GLU A 79 -21.63 -18.30 -24.43
CA GLU A 79 -21.86 -19.75 -24.60
C GLU A 79 -20.87 -20.58 -23.76
N GLU A 80 -21.11 -21.88 -23.60
CA GLU A 80 -20.16 -22.75 -22.90
C GLU A 80 -18.78 -22.72 -23.57
N ALA A 81 -17.75 -22.44 -22.79
CA ALA A 81 -16.41 -22.26 -23.31
C ALA A 81 -15.34 -22.58 -22.27
N THR A 82 -14.25 -23.19 -22.73
CA THR A 82 -12.99 -23.25 -21.97
C THR A 82 -12.11 -22.10 -22.43
N LYS A 83 -11.79 -21.19 -21.52
CA LYS A 83 -10.88 -20.07 -21.78
C LYS A 83 -9.64 -20.18 -20.91
N LYS A 84 -8.48 -19.86 -21.49
CA LYS A 84 -7.24 -19.69 -20.73
C LYS A 84 -7.20 -18.29 -20.11
N MET A 85 -7.10 -18.23 -18.78
CA MET A 85 -6.67 -17.03 -18.07
C MET A 85 -5.16 -17.03 -17.96
N VAL A 86 -4.55 -15.94 -18.40
CA VAL A 86 -3.13 -15.67 -18.15
C VAL A 86 -3.04 -14.67 -17.01
N TYR A 87 -2.36 -15.04 -15.93
CA TYR A 87 -2.09 -14.16 -14.79
C TYR A 87 -0.87 -13.30 -15.05
N GLU A 88 -0.71 -12.24 -14.26
CA GLU A 88 0.38 -11.26 -14.40
C GLU A 88 1.79 -11.86 -14.25
N ASP A 89 1.92 -13.00 -13.56
CA ASP A 89 3.18 -13.74 -13.42
C ASP A 89 3.42 -14.74 -14.57
N GLY A 90 2.57 -14.71 -15.60
CA GLY A 90 2.63 -15.61 -16.75
C GLY A 90 2.06 -17.00 -16.48
N HIS A 91 1.52 -17.26 -15.29
CA HIS A 91 0.81 -18.51 -15.03
C HIS A 91 -0.46 -18.58 -15.88
N GLU A 92 -0.70 -19.71 -16.53
CA GLU A 92 -1.94 -19.95 -17.27
C GLU A 92 -2.86 -20.88 -16.47
N THR A 93 -4.16 -20.61 -16.49
CA THR A 93 -5.16 -21.51 -15.92
C THR A 93 -6.36 -21.59 -16.82
N GLU A 94 -6.82 -22.80 -17.06
CA GLU A 94 -8.05 -23.03 -17.82
C GLU A 94 -9.26 -22.82 -16.92
N VAL A 95 -10.18 -21.98 -17.40
CA VAL A 95 -11.47 -21.73 -16.78
C VAL A 95 -12.52 -22.31 -17.71
N GLU A 96 -13.22 -23.32 -17.24
CA GLU A 96 -14.38 -23.89 -17.92
C GLU A 96 -15.62 -23.12 -17.45
N VAL A 97 -16.34 -22.52 -18.39
CA VAL A 97 -17.62 -21.84 -18.13
C VAL A 97 -18.74 -22.73 -18.65
N THR A 98 -19.61 -23.18 -17.75
CA THR A 98 -20.78 -24.02 -18.04
C THR A 98 -22.06 -23.36 -17.53
N PHE A 99 -23.22 -23.87 -17.93
CA PHE A 99 -24.50 -23.49 -17.31
C PHE A 99 -25.02 -24.61 -16.41
N ASN A 100 -25.61 -24.27 -15.26
CA ASN A 100 -26.33 -25.27 -14.45
C ASN A 100 -27.76 -25.47 -14.98
N ASP A 101 -28.51 -26.39 -14.36
CA ASP A 101 -29.89 -26.72 -14.75
C ASP A 101 -30.86 -25.53 -14.62
N GLU A 102 -30.49 -24.51 -13.84
CA GLU A 102 -31.23 -23.26 -13.65
C GLU A 102 -30.83 -22.17 -14.67
N GLY A 103 -29.88 -22.46 -15.57
CA GLY A 103 -29.37 -21.54 -16.58
C GLY A 103 -28.36 -20.52 -16.03
N GLU A 104 -27.82 -20.74 -14.82
CA GLU A 104 -26.81 -19.87 -14.22
C GLU A 104 -25.41 -20.21 -14.73
N LYS A 105 -24.58 -19.17 -14.94
CA LYS A 105 -23.19 -19.34 -15.38
C LYS A 105 -22.31 -19.81 -14.21
N ILE A 106 -21.64 -20.94 -14.39
CA ILE A 106 -20.71 -21.53 -13.44
C ILE A 106 -19.31 -21.52 -14.04
N ALA A 107 -18.34 -20.93 -13.32
CA ALA A 107 -16.92 -21.03 -13.64
C ALA A 107 -16.29 -22.17 -12.82
N LYS A 108 -15.59 -23.08 -13.50
CA LYS A 108 -14.77 -24.11 -12.88
C LYS A 108 -13.31 -23.84 -13.20
N VAL A 109 -12.49 -23.91 -12.16
CA VAL A 109 -11.04 -23.81 -12.25
C VAL A 109 -10.48 -25.08 -11.63
N GLU A 110 -9.51 -25.70 -12.30
CA GLU A 110 -8.90 -26.94 -11.81
C GLU A 110 -8.40 -26.78 -10.36
N GLY A 111 -8.76 -27.73 -9.50
CA GLY A 111 -8.40 -27.70 -8.07
C GLY A 111 -9.18 -26.69 -7.21
N MET A 112 -10.17 -25.98 -7.77
CA MET A 112 -11.05 -25.07 -7.03
C MET A 112 -12.51 -25.51 -7.08
N SER A 113 -13.27 -25.14 -6.06
CA SER A 113 -14.72 -25.33 -6.08
C SER A 113 -15.35 -24.49 -7.20
N PRO A 114 -16.33 -25.02 -7.95
CA PRO A 114 -17.08 -24.26 -8.94
C PRO A 114 -17.70 -22.99 -8.31
N VAL A 115 -17.71 -21.89 -9.05
CA VAL A 115 -18.22 -20.60 -8.58
C VAL A 115 -19.36 -20.15 -9.49
N ASN A 116 -20.52 -19.85 -8.89
CA ASN A 116 -21.58 -19.11 -9.60
C ASN A 116 -21.07 -17.69 -9.89
N ILE A 117 -21.00 -17.37 -11.18
CA ILE A 117 -20.42 -16.13 -11.69
C ILE A 117 -21.23 -14.91 -11.23
N ASP A 118 -22.55 -14.97 -11.31
CA ASP A 118 -23.40 -13.83 -11.01
C ASP A 118 -23.42 -13.53 -9.51
N GLU A 119 -23.44 -14.59 -8.68
CA GLU A 119 -23.25 -14.49 -7.24
C GLU A 119 -21.87 -13.91 -6.90
N TYR A 120 -20.83 -14.35 -7.60
CA TYR A 120 -19.47 -13.84 -7.43
C TYR A 120 -19.38 -12.36 -7.80
N LYS A 121 -19.94 -11.95 -8.94
CA LYS A 121 -20.03 -10.55 -9.38
C LYS A 121 -20.76 -9.70 -8.34
N LYS A 122 -21.87 -10.21 -7.79
CA LYS A 122 -22.63 -9.54 -6.74
C LYS A 122 -21.79 -9.34 -5.48
N LYS A 123 -21.18 -10.40 -4.95
CA LYS A 123 -20.28 -10.35 -3.78
C LYS A 123 -19.10 -9.42 -4.02
N TYR A 124 -18.53 -9.42 -5.21
CA TYR A 124 -17.43 -8.54 -5.58
C TYR A 124 -17.86 -7.07 -5.62
N LYS A 125 -18.98 -6.74 -6.27
CA LYS A 125 -19.54 -5.38 -6.28
C LYS A 125 -19.84 -4.88 -4.87
N GLU A 126 -20.42 -5.73 -4.01
CA GLU A 126 -20.67 -5.42 -2.61
C GLU A 126 -19.36 -5.18 -1.84
N SER A 127 -18.32 -5.98 -2.10
CA SER A 127 -17.00 -5.77 -1.50
C SER A 127 -16.35 -4.45 -1.94
N ILE A 128 -16.44 -4.08 -3.22
CA ILE A 128 -15.94 -2.77 -3.70
C ILE A 128 -16.73 -1.64 -3.05
N LYS A 129 -18.06 -1.75 -2.98
CA LYS A 129 -18.90 -0.74 -2.36
C LYS A 129 -18.49 -0.50 -0.90
N ASN A 130 -18.26 -1.58 -0.15
CA ASN A 130 -17.79 -1.52 1.22
C ASN A 130 -16.39 -0.88 1.33
N VAL A 131 -15.49 -1.14 0.38
CA VAL A 131 -14.17 -0.49 0.34
C VAL A 131 -14.31 1.01 0.08
N LYS A 132 -15.12 1.42 -0.90
CA LYS A 132 -15.36 2.84 -1.18
C LYS A 132 -15.97 3.58 0.01
N GLU A 133 -17.02 3.03 0.62
CA GLU A 133 -17.65 3.63 1.81
C GLU A 133 -16.64 3.80 2.96
N ARG A 134 -15.73 2.83 3.15
CA ARG A 134 -14.66 2.93 4.16
C ARG A 134 -13.61 3.96 3.79
N LEU A 135 -13.19 4.04 2.53
CA LEU A 135 -12.26 5.06 2.03
C LEU A 135 -12.84 6.47 2.17
N SER A 136 -14.09 6.66 1.76
CA SER A 136 -14.84 7.92 1.92
C SER A 136 -14.85 8.38 3.37
N LYS A 137 -15.28 7.51 4.30
CA LYS A 137 -15.28 7.83 5.72
C LYS A 137 -13.86 8.14 6.24
N PHE A 138 -12.88 7.31 5.90
CA PHE A 138 -11.51 7.48 6.33
C PHE A 138 -10.92 8.82 5.87
N PHE A 139 -11.06 9.17 4.59
CA PHE A 139 -10.47 10.41 4.08
C PHE A 139 -11.19 11.66 4.57
N ALA A 140 -12.50 11.62 4.81
CA ALA A 140 -13.20 12.73 5.46
C ALA A 140 -12.65 12.99 6.88
N GLU A 141 -12.51 11.92 7.68
CA GLU A 141 -11.95 11.99 9.03
C GLU A 141 -10.50 12.50 9.02
N GLN A 142 -9.66 11.97 8.14
CA GLN A 142 -8.24 12.36 8.05
C GLN A 142 -8.07 13.78 7.48
N SER A 143 -8.87 14.20 6.49
CA SER A 143 -8.87 15.56 5.94
C SER A 143 -9.21 16.59 7.00
N GLU A 144 -10.26 16.34 7.79
CA GLU A 144 -10.61 17.18 8.93
C GLU A 144 -9.50 17.18 10.00
N SER A 145 -8.91 16.02 10.27
CA SER A 145 -7.85 15.86 11.28
C SER A 145 -6.55 16.60 10.91
N PHE A 146 -6.15 16.57 9.64
CA PHE A 146 -4.98 17.28 9.13
C PHE A 146 -5.22 18.79 8.99
N SER A 147 -6.44 19.22 8.62
CA SER A 147 -6.78 20.64 8.57
C SER A 147 -6.79 21.29 9.95
N LYS A 148 -7.26 20.59 11.00
CA LYS A 148 -7.21 21.05 12.40
C LYS A 148 -5.80 21.31 12.93
N LEU A 149 -4.75 20.70 12.33
CA LEU A 149 -3.35 20.97 12.69
C LEU A 149 -2.77 22.25 12.08
N THR A 150 -3.46 22.93 11.16
CA THR A 150 -2.97 24.22 10.62
C THR A 150 -3.07 25.37 11.61
N ASP A 151 -3.78 25.18 12.71
CA ASP A 151 -3.80 26.14 13.82
C ASP A 151 -2.53 25.98 14.67
N TYR A 152 -1.46 26.67 14.27
CA TYR A 152 -0.18 26.76 14.99
C TYR A 152 -0.34 27.05 16.49
N SER A 153 -1.46 27.64 16.92
CA SER A 153 -1.75 27.88 18.33
C SER A 153 -1.92 26.59 19.14
N ARG A 154 -2.41 25.50 18.53
CA ARG A 154 -2.54 24.17 19.16
C ARG A 154 -1.19 23.47 19.33
N TRP A 155 -0.22 23.73 18.45
CA TRP A 155 1.13 23.14 18.58
C TRP A 155 1.86 23.68 19.80
N LYS A 156 1.57 24.93 20.19
CA LYS A 156 2.09 25.50 21.44
C LYS A 156 1.49 24.86 22.70
N GLN A 157 0.36 24.16 22.60
CA GLN A 157 -0.29 23.53 23.76
C GLN A 157 0.36 22.20 24.16
N THR A 158 1.00 21.49 23.22
CA THR A 158 1.73 20.25 23.54
C THR A 158 3.14 20.52 24.07
N GLY A 159 3.67 21.72 23.83
CA GLY A 159 5.07 22.06 24.13
C GLY A 159 6.09 21.40 23.18
N TYR A 160 5.63 20.66 22.17
CA TYR A 160 6.49 20.00 21.19
C TYR A 160 6.80 20.91 20.01
N ASP A 161 7.97 20.70 19.39
CA ASP A 161 8.29 21.39 18.15
C ASP A 161 7.47 20.90 16.95
N GLU A 162 7.47 21.71 15.90
CA GLU A 162 6.73 21.44 14.66
C GLU A 162 7.07 20.09 14.02
N GLY A 163 8.35 19.70 13.98
CA GLY A 163 8.78 18.49 13.31
C GLY A 163 8.31 17.24 14.06
N PHE A 164 8.31 17.27 15.38
CA PHE A 164 7.78 16.16 16.16
C PHE A 164 6.25 16.05 16.04
N ASN A 165 5.54 17.18 15.97
CA ASN A 165 4.11 17.17 15.68
C ASN A 165 3.82 16.57 14.28
N TYR A 166 4.63 16.85 13.25
CA TYR A 166 4.51 16.17 11.95
C TYR A 166 4.71 14.66 12.07
N TYR A 167 5.76 14.23 12.79
CA TYR A 167 6.04 12.82 13.03
C TYR A 167 4.87 12.09 13.70
N LEU A 168 4.36 12.64 14.81
CA LEU A 168 3.24 12.06 15.55
C LEU A 168 1.98 12.00 14.69
N LYS A 169 1.67 13.06 13.95
CA LYS A 169 0.46 13.09 13.13
C LYS A 169 0.48 12.05 12.02
N VAL A 170 1.65 11.82 11.45
CA VAL A 170 1.83 10.75 10.46
C VAL A 170 1.72 9.38 11.11
N GLN A 171 2.21 9.15 12.34
CA GLN A 171 1.96 7.86 13.01
C GLN A 171 0.46 7.63 13.23
N GLU A 172 -0.27 8.63 13.73
CA GLU A 172 -1.71 8.57 13.95
C GLU A 172 -2.49 8.23 12.67
N PHE A 173 -2.12 8.82 11.52
CA PHE A 173 -2.71 8.48 10.23
C PHE A 173 -2.53 6.98 9.90
N TYR A 174 -1.33 6.44 10.13
CA TYR A 174 -1.03 5.05 9.80
C TYR A 174 -1.65 4.05 10.77
N GLU A 175 -1.74 4.39 12.06
CA GLU A 175 -2.51 3.62 13.03
C GLU A 175 -3.99 3.58 12.62
N SER A 176 -4.56 4.75 12.32
CA SER A 176 -5.95 4.86 11.83
C SER A 176 -6.18 4.04 10.55
N TRP A 177 -5.22 4.04 9.63
CA TRP A 177 -5.29 3.24 8.40
C TRP A 177 -5.31 1.73 8.68
N ASN A 178 -4.43 1.27 9.58
CA ASN A 178 -4.36 -0.14 9.97
C ASN A 178 -5.65 -0.58 10.67
N ASP A 179 -6.15 0.24 11.59
CA ASP A 179 -7.40 -0.01 12.32
C ASP A 179 -8.62 0.00 11.39
N ALA A 180 -8.60 0.88 10.39
CA ALA A 180 -9.63 0.94 9.37
C ALA A 180 -9.67 -0.34 8.50
N ASN A 181 -8.63 -1.20 8.52
CA ASN A 181 -8.54 -2.49 7.81
C ASN A 181 -9.02 -2.40 6.35
N ILE A 182 -8.61 -1.35 5.65
CA ILE A 182 -8.97 -1.08 4.26
C ILE A 182 -7.97 -1.79 3.36
N ASN A 183 -8.48 -2.65 2.48
CA ASN A 183 -7.66 -3.30 1.47
C ASN A 183 -7.90 -2.65 0.11
N ILE A 184 -6.93 -1.88 -0.37
CA ILE A 184 -6.96 -1.26 -1.71
C ILE A 184 -6.44 -2.18 -2.82
N THR A 185 -6.16 -3.45 -2.52
CA THR A 185 -5.73 -4.43 -3.53
C THR A 185 -6.85 -4.63 -4.55
N GLY A 186 -6.57 -4.30 -5.81
CA GLY A 186 -7.54 -4.38 -6.90
C GLY A 186 -8.28 -3.06 -7.17
N GLU A 187 -7.97 -1.99 -6.42
CA GLU A 187 -8.35 -0.63 -6.80
C GLU A 187 -7.48 -0.11 -7.96
N THR A 188 -7.85 1.05 -8.50
CA THR A 188 -7.16 1.68 -9.63
C THR A 188 -5.67 1.91 -9.36
N GLU A 189 -4.85 1.83 -10.41
CA GLU A 189 -3.41 2.12 -10.34
C GLU A 189 -3.15 3.55 -9.81
N SER A 190 -3.98 4.53 -10.21
CA SER A 190 -3.91 5.90 -9.70
C SER A 190 -4.03 5.96 -8.18
N LEU A 191 -5.03 5.30 -7.59
CA LEU A 191 -5.19 5.27 -6.14
C LEU A 191 -3.99 4.59 -5.45
N GLN A 192 -3.52 3.47 -6.02
CA GLN A 192 -2.34 2.79 -5.48
C GLN A 192 -1.09 3.66 -5.51
N ASN A 193 -0.91 4.47 -6.56
CA ASN A 193 0.19 5.43 -6.67
C ASN A 193 0.06 6.58 -5.64
N ASP A 194 -1.15 7.06 -5.36
CA ASP A 194 -1.37 8.05 -4.29
C ASP A 194 -0.98 7.49 -2.91
N PHE A 195 -1.35 6.24 -2.61
CA PHE A 195 -0.92 5.56 -1.39
C PHE A 195 0.58 5.31 -1.33
N ARG A 196 1.23 5.05 -2.48
CA ARG A 196 2.69 4.96 -2.57
C ARG A 196 3.34 6.30 -2.20
N ASN A 197 2.81 7.41 -2.71
CA ASN A 197 3.29 8.74 -2.35
C ASN A 197 3.12 9.03 -0.86
N ILE A 198 1.98 8.71 -0.25
CA ILE A 198 1.77 8.82 1.20
C ILE A 198 2.80 7.95 1.96
N GLY A 199 3.03 6.71 1.48
CA GLY A 199 4.10 5.81 1.94
C GLY A 199 5.48 6.44 1.99
N HIS A 200 5.89 7.07 0.90
CA HIS A 200 7.17 7.74 0.80
C HIS A 200 7.24 8.98 1.71
N MET A 201 6.16 9.76 1.84
CA MET A 201 6.12 10.90 2.76
C MET A 201 6.34 10.47 4.22
N LYS A 202 5.68 9.37 4.65
CA LYS A 202 5.93 8.79 5.97
C LYS A 202 7.39 8.42 6.16
N ALA A 203 7.95 7.67 5.21
CA ALA A 203 9.32 7.20 5.31
C ALA A 203 10.31 8.38 5.43
N LEU A 204 10.09 9.44 4.65
CA LEU A 204 10.89 10.66 4.70
C LEU A 204 10.76 11.38 6.06
N ILE A 205 9.54 11.59 6.56
CA ILE A 205 9.29 12.24 7.86
C ILE A 205 9.92 11.43 9.00
N ASN A 206 9.75 10.11 9.03
CA ASN A 206 10.37 9.23 10.02
C ASN A 206 11.89 9.30 9.96
N HIS A 207 12.47 9.25 8.76
CA HIS A 207 13.92 9.34 8.58
C HIS A 207 14.48 10.70 9.02
N LYS A 208 13.78 11.80 8.71
CA LYS A 208 14.19 13.14 9.13
C LYS A 208 14.07 13.29 10.64
N GLN A 209 13.01 12.80 11.28
CA GLN A 209 12.91 12.79 12.74
C GLN A 209 14.03 11.99 13.39
N PHE A 210 14.33 10.79 12.88
CA PHE A 210 15.50 10.01 13.32
C PHE A 210 16.80 10.80 13.20
N SER A 211 17.03 11.44 12.05
CA SER A 211 18.26 12.19 11.80
C SER A 211 18.41 13.38 12.74
N ARG A 212 17.30 14.07 13.06
CA ARG A 212 17.25 15.20 13.99
C ARG A 212 17.66 14.82 15.42
N THR A 213 17.43 13.57 15.83
CA THR A 213 17.67 13.10 17.20
C THR A 213 18.83 12.11 17.32
N SER A 214 19.40 11.68 16.20
CA SER A 214 20.45 10.66 16.12
C SER A 214 21.73 10.96 16.93
N HIS A 215 22.00 12.23 17.25
CA HIS A 215 23.15 12.63 18.10
C HIS A 215 22.90 12.49 19.60
N LEU A 216 21.66 12.22 20.03
CA LEU A 216 21.24 12.20 21.43
C LEU A 216 21.15 10.80 22.04
N GLY A 217 21.20 9.75 21.22
CA GLY A 217 21.05 8.37 21.66
C GLY A 217 21.59 7.37 20.64
N ARG A 218 21.72 6.11 21.04
CA ARG A 218 22.08 5.04 20.11
C ARG A 218 20.81 4.56 19.41
N GLN A 219 20.90 4.27 18.10
CA GLN A 219 19.86 3.54 17.36
C GLN A 219 18.44 4.14 17.43
N GLY A 220 18.28 5.47 17.52
CA GLY A 220 16.97 6.13 17.36
C GLY A 220 16.11 6.21 18.63
N GLN A 221 16.64 5.79 19.79
CA GLN A 221 15.95 5.89 21.08
C GLN A 221 15.48 7.32 21.42
N ALA A 222 16.18 8.33 20.89
CA ALA A 222 15.87 9.73 21.12
C ALA A 222 14.78 10.30 20.20
N MET A 223 14.22 9.53 19.25
CA MET A 223 13.16 10.01 18.33
C MET A 223 11.93 10.53 19.05
N GLU A 224 11.60 9.94 20.20
CA GLU A 224 10.43 10.23 21.02
C GLU A 224 10.81 10.69 22.43
N ASP A 225 12.10 10.96 22.68
CA ASP A 225 12.61 11.46 23.96
C ASP A 225 12.31 12.96 24.11
N VAL A 226 11.05 13.25 24.46
CA VAL A 226 10.53 14.61 24.59
C VAL A 226 11.21 15.41 25.72
N GLU A 227 11.83 14.74 26.69
CA GLU A 227 12.60 15.38 27.76
C GLU A 227 13.85 16.09 27.21
N ARG A 228 14.34 15.69 26.04
CA ARG A 228 15.48 16.29 25.34
C ARG A 228 15.08 17.02 24.07
N SER A 229 13.82 17.43 23.96
CA SER A 229 13.29 18.12 22.78
C SER A 229 14.01 19.44 22.49
N ASP A 230 14.56 20.10 23.51
CA ASP A 230 15.41 21.30 23.40
C ASP A 230 16.76 21.03 22.70
N GLN A 231 17.18 19.77 22.61
CA GLN A 231 18.43 19.35 21.98
C GLN A 231 18.21 18.74 20.59
N TRP A 232 16.97 18.60 20.13
CA TRP A 232 16.67 18.15 18.78
C TRP A 232 17.16 19.19 17.76
N ARG A 233 17.71 18.72 16.64
CA ARG A 233 18.05 19.63 15.54
C ARG A 233 16.77 20.25 14.98
N GLU A 234 16.89 21.41 14.36
CA GLU A 234 15.78 22.07 13.68
C GLU A 234 15.08 21.14 12.67
N THR A 235 13.79 21.37 12.46
CA THR A 235 13.03 20.66 11.44
C THR A 235 13.57 21.01 10.05
N PRO A 236 14.03 20.01 9.27
CA PRO A 236 14.53 20.26 7.93
C PRO A 236 13.37 20.56 6.97
N GLU A 237 13.64 21.35 5.94
CA GLU A 237 12.61 21.82 5.00
C GLU A 237 11.92 20.66 4.26
N GLU A 238 12.64 19.60 3.93
CA GLU A 238 12.06 18.43 3.26
C GLU A 238 11.02 17.72 4.13
N MET A 239 11.16 17.79 5.47
CA MET A 239 10.16 17.24 6.39
C MET A 239 8.88 18.10 6.39
N ARG A 240 9.00 19.43 6.33
CA ARG A 240 7.85 20.34 6.21
C ARG A 240 7.11 20.13 4.89
N GLN A 241 7.85 20.07 3.79
CA GLN A 241 7.30 19.83 2.46
C GLN A 241 6.61 18.47 2.37
N ALA A 242 7.21 17.43 2.95
CA ALA A 242 6.61 16.11 2.97
C ALA A 242 5.27 16.09 3.70
N TYR A 243 5.22 16.75 4.86
CA TYR A 243 3.99 16.86 5.65
C TYR A 243 2.90 17.64 4.89
N GLU A 244 3.27 18.76 4.27
CA GLU A 244 2.31 19.58 3.53
C GLU A 244 1.76 18.85 2.29
N TYR A 245 2.59 18.12 1.54
CA TYR A 245 2.07 17.31 0.43
C TYR A 245 1.21 16.14 0.91
N MET A 246 1.55 15.48 2.02
CA MET A 246 0.69 14.43 2.58
C MET A 246 -0.70 15.00 2.94
N LYS A 247 -0.75 16.19 3.56
CA LYS A 247 -1.99 16.91 3.83
C LYS A 247 -2.79 17.21 2.56
N GLN A 248 -2.12 17.73 1.53
CA GLN A 248 -2.77 18.04 0.24
C GLN A 248 -3.30 16.80 -0.47
N ILE A 249 -2.56 15.68 -0.43
CA ILE A 249 -3.01 14.40 -0.99
C ILE A 249 -4.25 13.91 -0.26
N ILE A 250 -4.25 13.93 1.09
CA ILE A 250 -5.41 13.52 1.89
C ILE A 250 -6.64 14.37 1.57
N HIS A 251 -6.47 15.68 1.43
CA HIS A 251 -7.54 16.59 1.00
C HIS A 251 -8.07 16.27 -0.40
N ASP A 252 -7.17 16.09 -1.38
CA ASP A 252 -7.58 15.76 -2.74
C ASP A 252 -8.31 14.40 -2.80
N LEU A 253 -7.90 13.42 -1.98
CA LEU A 253 -8.59 12.13 -1.88
C LEU A 253 -9.97 12.26 -1.21
N ASP A 254 -10.11 13.12 -0.20
CA ASP A 254 -11.41 13.46 0.37
C ASP A 254 -12.35 14.06 -0.70
N VAL A 255 -11.85 14.99 -1.52
CA VAL A 255 -12.59 15.50 -2.69
C VAL A 255 -12.98 14.39 -3.67
N ALA A 256 -12.05 13.47 -3.97
CA ALA A 256 -12.33 12.36 -4.88
C ALA A 256 -13.41 11.40 -4.35
N PHE A 257 -13.43 11.11 -3.05
CA PHE A 257 -14.29 10.08 -2.46
C PHE A 257 -15.58 10.60 -1.83
N ASN A 258 -15.65 11.87 -1.44
CA ASN A 258 -16.79 12.46 -0.73
C ASN A 258 -17.47 13.60 -1.48
N HIS A 259 -16.83 14.11 -2.53
CA HIS A 259 -17.33 15.25 -3.30
C HIS A 259 -17.41 14.96 -4.80
N ASP A 260 -17.42 13.69 -5.20
CA ASP A 260 -17.49 13.25 -6.61
C ASP A 260 -16.41 13.88 -7.52
N GLY A 261 -15.26 14.26 -6.92
CA GLY A 261 -14.19 14.98 -7.61
C GLY A 261 -14.46 16.48 -7.82
N GLU A 262 -15.62 16.99 -7.40
CA GLU A 262 -15.98 18.40 -7.46
C GLU A 262 -15.51 19.14 -6.20
N GLY A 263 -14.61 20.11 -6.35
CA GLY A 263 -14.12 20.90 -5.22
C GLY A 263 -12.82 21.60 -5.52
N GLN A 264 -12.33 22.37 -4.54
CA GLN A 264 -10.98 22.91 -4.59
C GLN A 264 -9.98 21.77 -4.37
N THR A 265 -9.05 21.60 -5.29
CA THR A 265 -7.98 20.60 -5.22
C THR A 265 -6.62 21.28 -5.28
N TYR A 266 -5.60 20.61 -4.76
CA TYR A 266 -4.21 21.04 -4.86
C TYR A 266 -3.55 20.53 -6.15
N GLY A 267 -4.13 19.48 -6.76
CA GLY A 267 -3.65 18.89 -8.01
C GLY A 267 -2.45 17.97 -7.80
N VAL A 268 -2.35 17.34 -6.62
CA VAL A 268 -1.16 16.56 -6.23
C VAL A 268 -1.39 15.04 -6.28
N THR A 269 -2.58 14.59 -6.68
CA THR A 269 -2.96 13.18 -6.73
C THR A 269 -3.10 12.63 -8.14
N TYR A 270 -2.78 11.35 -8.32
CA TYR A 270 -3.08 10.60 -9.54
C TYR A 270 -4.58 10.33 -9.68
N THR A 271 -5.30 10.10 -8.57
CA THR A 271 -6.74 9.77 -8.59
C THR A 271 -7.56 10.86 -9.28
N LEU A 272 -7.17 12.13 -9.12
CA LEU A 272 -7.82 13.27 -9.78
C LEU A 272 -7.04 13.80 -10.99
N ASN A 273 -6.06 13.04 -11.50
CA ASN A 273 -5.18 13.45 -12.61
C ASN A 273 -4.55 14.84 -12.41
N GLY A 274 -4.02 15.08 -11.21
CA GLY A 274 -3.43 16.34 -10.81
C GLY A 274 -2.19 16.73 -11.62
N ASP A 275 -2.07 18.02 -11.93
CA ASP A 275 -0.98 18.61 -12.72
C ASP A 275 0.35 18.74 -11.95
N LYS A 276 0.32 18.61 -10.62
CA LYS A 276 1.47 18.76 -9.71
C LYS A 276 1.98 17.43 -9.15
N VAL A 277 1.46 16.30 -9.60
CA VAL A 277 1.91 14.97 -9.19
C VAL A 277 3.43 14.81 -9.32
N SER A 278 4.02 15.29 -10.42
CA SER A 278 5.46 15.25 -10.65
C SER A 278 6.28 16.04 -9.60
N LYS A 279 5.70 17.09 -8.99
CA LYS A 279 6.34 17.84 -7.91
C LYS A 279 6.42 17.01 -6.63
N VAL A 280 5.38 16.24 -6.33
CA VAL A 280 5.37 15.29 -5.20
C VAL A 280 6.47 14.25 -5.38
N GLU A 281 6.54 13.63 -6.56
CA GLU A 281 7.54 12.58 -6.84
C GLU A 281 8.98 13.10 -6.79
N SER A 282 9.21 14.36 -7.14
CA SER A 282 10.55 14.96 -7.14
C SER A 282 11.20 14.95 -5.76
N LEU A 283 10.42 14.98 -4.66
CA LEU A 283 10.93 14.91 -3.29
C LEU A 283 11.66 13.61 -2.97
N PHE A 284 11.34 12.53 -3.67
CA PHE A 284 11.88 11.20 -3.36
C PHE A 284 12.94 10.75 -4.37
N ASN A 285 12.97 11.37 -5.55
CA ASN A 285 13.80 10.94 -6.66
C ASN A 285 15.18 11.64 -6.70
N GLY A 286 15.50 12.49 -5.72
CA GLY A 286 16.84 13.07 -5.54
C GLY A 286 17.37 13.85 -6.75
N LYS A 287 16.49 14.46 -7.54
CA LYS A 287 16.84 15.27 -8.71
C LYS A 287 16.91 16.75 -8.37
#